data_AF-A0A965PT15-F1
#
_entry.id   AF-A0A965PT15-F1
#
_cell.length_a   1.000
_cell.length_b   1.000
_cell.length_c   1.000
_cell.angle_alpha   90.00
_cell.angle_beta   90.00
_cell.angle_gamma   90.00
#
_symmetry.space_group_name_H-M   'P 1'
#
loop_
_entity.id
_entity.type
_entity.pdbx_description
1 polymer ?
#
loop_
_entity_poly.entity_id
_entity_poly.type
_entity_poly.pdbx_seq_one_letter_code
_entity_poly.pdbx_strand_id
1 'polypeptide(L)'
;SYQFTDLNNFSQIGTFSRDFRIPATKRNVEALGPLYDYNFVDDVQSFSRKYTAELRVDTVPISRGYIRVMAAYKQQDYLSDFQVAFYSEAPNFVKEIGEKKLKDLTVLPTLSEPVVFTTVTTINSTRIWALIDRGQGGKALSEGGELNTRQTQNQDTPLYAGDLTPCLRADYLFQQIFDDAGFELDASNLMTILSDYYVPWINSEALNLNYAPNDFSFRARNNNVITKAAGWGYQVFPFDFEIYDNVSSYDPATQIFTAPFVGYYTFQLTIEIDNVVVVSGTNYVSWRFAYTDGTTIYSTFIGSLTPVSSTTFQFTSQPIFMQNGWYGQIEYRGARLAGSSMDFVSDACFVEMT
;
A
#
# COMPACT_ATOMS: atom_id res chain seq x y z
N SER A 1 -11.65 -15.90 -57.81
CA SER A 1 -11.17 -14.62 -57.26
C SER A 1 -10.15 -14.97 -56.18
N TYR A 2 -8.86 -14.79 -56.46
CA TYR A 2 -7.77 -15.08 -55.51
C TYR A 2 -7.50 -13.82 -54.70
N GLN A 3 -7.77 -13.84 -53.40
CA GLN A 3 -7.26 -12.81 -52.47
C GLN A 3 -5.92 -13.29 -51.92
N PHE A 4 -4.86 -12.56 -52.27
CA PHE A 4 -3.55 -12.68 -51.65
C PHE A 4 -3.59 -11.95 -50.30
N THR A 5 -3.43 -12.66 -49.20
CA THR A 5 -2.95 -12.07 -47.94
C THR A 5 -1.48 -11.73 -48.14
N ASP A 6 -1.12 -10.47 -47.89
CA ASP A 6 0.23 -9.92 -47.99
C ASP A 6 1.23 -10.80 -47.23
N LEU A 7 2.33 -11.17 -47.89
CA LEU A 7 3.38 -12.07 -47.38
C LEU A 7 4.32 -11.41 -46.37
N ASN A 8 4.16 -10.11 -46.09
CA ASN A 8 5.08 -9.36 -45.25
C ASN A 8 4.68 -9.24 -43.77
N ASN A 9 3.43 -9.56 -43.42
CA ASN A 9 2.98 -9.50 -42.03
C ASN A 9 2.12 -10.70 -41.67
N PHE A 10 2.65 -11.56 -40.79
CA PHE A 10 1.97 -12.76 -40.29
C PHE A 10 0.97 -12.45 -39.15
N SER A 11 0.55 -11.19 -39.00
CA SER A 11 -0.47 -10.81 -38.01
C SER A 11 -1.85 -11.29 -38.42
N GLN A 12 -2.58 -11.93 -37.52
CA GLN A 12 -3.96 -12.37 -37.73
C GLN A 12 -4.92 -11.18 -37.68
N ILE A 13 -5.33 -10.65 -38.84
CA ILE A 13 -6.18 -9.43 -38.95
C ILE A 13 -7.69 -9.73 -38.75
N GLY A 14 -8.10 -11.00 -38.56
CA GLY A 14 -9.49 -11.31 -38.25
C GLY A 14 -9.83 -12.80 -38.23
N THR A 15 -11.11 -13.09 -38.01
CA THR A 15 -11.66 -14.44 -38.05
C THR A 15 -11.78 -14.92 -39.49
N PHE A 16 -11.08 -15.99 -39.85
CA PHE A 16 -11.24 -16.68 -41.12
C PHE A 16 -11.51 -18.17 -40.90
N SER A 17 -12.26 -18.75 -41.83
CA SER A 17 -12.50 -20.19 -41.89
C SER A 17 -11.93 -20.74 -43.17
N ARG A 18 -11.18 -21.84 -43.10
CA ARG A 18 -10.69 -22.56 -44.29
C ARG A 18 -10.92 -24.05 -44.17
N ASP A 19 -11.45 -24.61 -45.26
CA ASP A 19 -11.63 -26.03 -45.42
C ASP A 19 -10.46 -26.61 -46.21
N PHE A 20 -9.91 -27.72 -45.73
CA PHE A 20 -8.86 -28.45 -46.42
C PHE A 20 -8.93 -29.95 -46.12
N ARG A 21 -8.22 -30.74 -46.91
CA ARG A 21 -8.16 -32.19 -46.75
C ARG A 21 -6.84 -32.58 -46.11
N ILE A 22 -6.91 -33.50 -45.17
CA ILE A 22 -5.74 -34.14 -44.57
C ILE A 22 -5.81 -35.64 -44.80
N PRO A 23 -4.67 -36.29 -45.08
CA PRO A 23 -4.64 -37.73 -45.29
C PRO A 23 -4.96 -38.48 -43.99
N ALA A 24 -5.66 -39.59 -44.11
CA ALA A 24 -6.02 -40.48 -42.99
C ALA A 24 -4.82 -41.34 -42.54
N THR A 25 -3.70 -40.70 -42.19
CA THR A 25 -2.55 -41.39 -41.59
C THR A 25 -2.91 -41.95 -40.22
N LYS A 26 -2.22 -43.00 -39.77
CA LYS A 26 -2.43 -43.62 -38.45
C LYS A 26 -2.48 -42.58 -37.31
N ARG A 27 -1.57 -41.60 -37.32
CA ARG A 27 -1.47 -40.52 -36.33
C ARG A 27 -2.68 -39.57 -36.37
N ASN A 28 -3.16 -39.24 -37.57
CA ASN A 28 -4.33 -38.36 -37.74
C ASN A 28 -5.62 -39.08 -37.33
N VAL A 29 -5.74 -40.37 -37.62
CA VAL A 29 -6.87 -41.21 -37.20
C VAL A 29 -6.88 -41.37 -35.68
N GLU A 30 -5.74 -41.59 -35.04
CA GLU A 30 -5.61 -41.64 -33.57
C GLU A 30 -5.98 -40.30 -32.91
N ALA A 31 -5.60 -39.17 -33.51
CA ALA A 31 -5.88 -37.83 -32.97
C ALA A 31 -7.34 -37.39 -33.14
N LEU A 32 -7.98 -37.73 -34.26
CA LEU A 32 -9.35 -37.34 -34.60
C LEU A 32 -10.41 -38.36 -34.19
N GLY A 33 -9.98 -39.58 -33.82
CA GLY A 33 -10.87 -40.64 -33.38
C GLY A 33 -11.40 -41.55 -34.49
N PRO A 34 -12.03 -42.67 -34.11
CA PRO A 34 -12.63 -43.63 -35.04
C PRO A 34 -13.97 -43.10 -35.59
N LEU A 35 -13.93 -42.06 -36.43
CA LEU A 35 -15.11 -41.41 -37.02
C LEU A 35 -15.83 -42.27 -38.11
N TYR A 36 -15.36 -43.49 -38.34
CA TYR A 36 -15.81 -44.38 -39.42
C TYR A 36 -16.47 -45.68 -38.95
N ASP A 37 -16.54 -45.91 -37.63
CA ASP A 37 -17.11 -47.12 -37.03
C ASP A 37 -18.55 -46.86 -36.58
N TYR A 38 -19.49 -47.60 -37.18
CA TYR A 38 -20.93 -47.48 -36.89
C TYR A 38 -21.30 -48.04 -35.50
N ASN A 39 -20.45 -48.86 -34.90
CA ASN A 39 -20.70 -49.51 -33.61
C ASN A 39 -20.11 -48.74 -32.42
N PHE A 40 -19.44 -47.62 -32.64
CA PHE A 40 -18.87 -46.80 -31.57
C PHE A 40 -19.83 -45.65 -31.23
N VAL A 41 -20.61 -45.84 -30.17
CA VAL A 41 -21.43 -44.76 -29.56
C VAL A 41 -20.73 -44.33 -28.28
N ASP A 42 -19.76 -43.43 -28.43
CA ASP A 42 -19.17 -42.71 -27.31
C ASP A 42 -19.28 -41.20 -27.58
N ASP A 43 -19.86 -40.46 -26.64
CA ASP A 43 -20.20 -39.03 -26.73
C ASP A 43 -18.95 -38.14 -26.90
N VAL A 44 -17.77 -38.74 -26.75
CA VAL A 44 -16.44 -38.12 -26.73
C VAL A 44 -15.76 -38.04 -28.12
N GLN A 45 -16.25 -38.78 -29.13
CA GLN A 45 -15.58 -38.97 -30.43
C GLN A 45 -16.54 -38.65 -31.60
N SER A 46 -16.95 -37.39 -31.72
CA SER A 46 -18.00 -36.95 -32.66
C SER A 46 -17.50 -35.93 -33.70
N PHE A 47 -18.14 -35.89 -34.88
CA PHE A 47 -17.93 -34.83 -35.90
C PHE A 47 -18.25 -33.42 -35.36
N SER A 48 -18.88 -33.29 -34.19
CA SER A 48 -19.14 -32.02 -33.51
C SER A 48 -18.01 -31.58 -32.57
N ARG A 49 -17.03 -32.43 -32.29
CA ARG A 49 -15.90 -32.09 -31.43
C ARG A 49 -15.00 -31.03 -32.06
N LYS A 50 -14.65 -30.03 -31.25
CA LYS A 50 -13.67 -29.01 -31.59
C LYS A 50 -12.31 -29.43 -31.04
N TYR A 51 -11.29 -29.45 -31.89
CA TYR A 51 -9.92 -29.72 -31.48
C TYR A 51 -9.10 -28.43 -31.59
N THR A 52 -8.49 -28.00 -30.49
CA THR A 52 -7.61 -26.83 -30.49
C THR A 52 -6.47 -27.05 -31.47
N ALA A 53 -6.25 -26.10 -32.37
CA ALA A 53 -5.29 -26.20 -33.44
C ALA A 53 -4.62 -24.86 -33.72
N GLU A 54 -3.40 -24.92 -34.24
CA GLU A 54 -2.62 -23.76 -34.63
C GLU A 54 -2.08 -23.99 -36.03
N LEU A 55 -2.28 -23.02 -36.92
CA LEU A 55 -1.68 -23.00 -38.24
C LEU A 55 -0.30 -22.33 -38.13
N ARG A 56 0.73 -23.05 -38.54
CA ARG A 56 2.12 -22.57 -38.60
C ARG A 56 2.59 -22.55 -40.05
N VAL A 57 3.41 -21.56 -40.38
CA VAL A 57 4.33 -21.66 -41.52
C VAL A 57 5.71 -21.84 -40.93
N ASP A 58 6.35 -22.93 -41.33
CA ASP A 58 7.59 -23.44 -40.73
C ASP A 58 7.46 -23.64 -39.22
N THR A 59 7.92 -22.67 -38.43
CA THR A 59 7.89 -22.68 -36.96
C THR A 59 7.12 -21.50 -36.35
N VAL A 60 6.68 -20.55 -37.19
CA VAL A 60 6.00 -19.34 -36.72
C VAL A 60 4.48 -19.58 -36.76
N PRO A 61 3.78 -19.44 -35.61
CA PRO A 61 2.33 -19.51 -35.57
C PRO A 61 1.72 -18.31 -36.30
N ILE A 62 0.86 -18.59 -37.27
CA ILE A 62 0.13 -17.56 -38.03
C ILE A 62 -1.29 -17.38 -37.48
N SER A 63 -1.91 -18.45 -37.00
CA SER A 63 -3.28 -18.38 -36.49
C SER A 63 -3.57 -19.49 -35.49
N ARG A 64 -4.30 -19.14 -34.43
CA ARG A 64 -4.81 -20.07 -33.42
C ARG A 64 -6.32 -20.19 -33.53
N GLY A 65 -6.84 -21.36 -33.21
CA GLY A 65 -8.27 -21.61 -33.25
C GLY A 65 -8.61 -23.06 -33.01
N TYR A 66 -9.59 -23.58 -33.73
CA TYR A 66 -9.96 -24.98 -33.65
C TYR A 66 -10.25 -25.60 -35.02
N ILE A 67 -9.97 -26.88 -35.16
CA ILE A 67 -10.43 -27.70 -36.29
C ILE A 67 -11.68 -28.49 -35.91
N ARG A 68 -12.55 -28.69 -36.91
CA ARG A 68 -13.69 -29.59 -36.85
C ARG A 68 -13.64 -30.53 -38.06
N VAL A 69 -13.92 -31.81 -37.85
CA VAL A 69 -14.05 -32.77 -38.94
C VAL A 69 -15.44 -32.61 -39.57
N MET A 70 -15.48 -32.38 -40.88
CA MET A 70 -16.71 -32.14 -41.63
C MET A 70 -17.18 -33.39 -42.37
N ALA A 71 -16.23 -34.16 -42.91
CA ALA A 71 -16.51 -35.41 -43.61
C ALA A 71 -15.28 -36.31 -43.59
N ALA A 72 -15.51 -37.61 -43.79
CA ALA A 72 -14.46 -38.61 -43.97
C ALA A 72 -14.71 -39.37 -45.28
N TYR A 73 -13.68 -39.49 -46.12
CA TYR A 73 -13.78 -40.11 -47.44
C TYR A 73 -13.15 -41.50 -47.45
N LYS A 74 -13.86 -42.48 -48.01
CA LYS A 74 -13.37 -43.84 -48.22
C LYS A 74 -13.10 -44.09 -49.72
N GLN A 75 -12.00 -44.77 -50.02
CA GLN A 75 -11.66 -45.28 -51.35
C GLN A 75 -11.29 -46.76 -51.23
N GLN A 76 -11.92 -47.63 -52.02
CA GLN A 76 -11.67 -49.09 -52.01
C GLN A 76 -11.71 -49.69 -50.59
N ASP A 77 -12.73 -49.32 -49.80
CA ASP A 77 -12.93 -49.71 -48.40
C ASP A 77 -11.88 -49.22 -47.38
N TYR A 78 -10.88 -48.44 -47.81
CA TYR A 78 -9.92 -47.77 -46.94
C TYR A 78 -10.26 -46.29 -46.74
N LEU A 79 -9.99 -45.78 -45.54
CA LEU A 79 -10.12 -44.36 -45.23
C LEU A 79 -8.99 -43.59 -45.93
N SER A 80 -9.34 -42.70 -46.85
CA SER A 80 -8.39 -41.94 -47.67
C SER A 80 -8.07 -40.60 -47.01
N ASP A 81 -9.10 -39.78 -46.77
CA ASP A 81 -8.93 -38.38 -46.37
C ASP A 81 -10.00 -37.95 -45.38
N PHE A 82 -9.65 -37.00 -44.51
CA PHE A 82 -10.59 -36.22 -43.72
C PHE A 82 -10.72 -34.82 -44.32
N GLN A 83 -11.95 -34.36 -44.50
CA GLN A 83 -12.22 -32.94 -44.71
C GLN A 83 -12.33 -32.26 -43.35
N VAL A 84 -11.45 -31.30 -43.10
CA VAL A 84 -11.44 -30.51 -41.86
C VAL A 84 -11.67 -29.04 -42.18
N ALA A 85 -12.42 -28.38 -41.32
CA ALA A 85 -12.62 -26.94 -41.32
C ALA A 85 -11.85 -26.33 -40.15
N PHE A 86 -10.91 -25.43 -40.42
CA PHE A 86 -10.24 -24.63 -39.40
C PHE A 86 -10.97 -23.31 -39.22
N TYR A 87 -11.34 -23.01 -37.98
CA TYR A 87 -11.91 -21.73 -37.57
C TYR A 87 -10.88 -21.02 -36.70
N SER A 88 -10.37 -19.90 -37.19
CA SER A 88 -9.44 -19.08 -36.41
C SER A 88 -10.20 -18.35 -35.29
N GLU A 89 -9.66 -18.30 -34.08
CA GLU A 89 -10.17 -17.41 -33.03
C GLU A 89 -9.48 -16.05 -33.17
N ALA A 90 -10.25 -14.97 -33.27
CA ALA A 90 -9.68 -13.63 -33.22
C ALA A 90 -9.21 -13.34 -31.78
N PRO A 91 -8.00 -12.79 -31.58
CA PRO A 91 -7.58 -12.29 -30.27
C PRO A 91 -8.64 -11.34 -29.72
N ASN A 92 -9.15 -11.62 -28.51
CA ASN A 92 -10.19 -10.81 -27.89
C ASN A 92 -9.66 -10.13 -26.64
N PHE A 93 -9.23 -8.87 -26.82
CA PHE A 93 -8.74 -8.02 -25.73
C PHE A 93 -9.66 -7.97 -24.51
N VAL A 94 -10.98 -7.88 -24.72
CA VAL A 94 -11.97 -7.82 -23.64
C VAL A 94 -11.98 -9.12 -22.82
N LYS A 95 -11.78 -10.26 -23.48
CA LYS A 95 -11.72 -11.58 -22.82
C LYS A 95 -10.43 -11.76 -22.03
N GLU A 96 -9.30 -11.30 -22.54
CA GLU A 96 -7.99 -11.43 -21.88
C GLU A 96 -7.85 -10.50 -20.66
N ILE A 97 -8.45 -9.30 -20.71
CA ILE A 97 -8.56 -8.43 -19.52
C ILE A 97 -9.53 -9.02 -18.50
N GLY A 98 -10.69 -9.52 -18.96
CA GLY A 98 -11.71 -10.09 -18.10
C GLY A 98 -12.22 -9.09 -17.05
N GLU A 99 -12.11 -9.48 -15.77
CA GLU A 99 -12.55 -8.67 -14.62
C GLU A 99 -11.41 -7.97 -13.88
N LYS A 100 -10.19 -7.96 -14.47
CA LYS A 100 -9.04 -7.29 -13.86
C LYS A 100 -9.34 -5.82 -13.63
N LYS A 101 -8.94 -5.33 -12.46
CA LYS A 101 -9.00 -3.91 -12.11
C LYS A 101 -7.65 -3.28 -12.34
N LEU A 102 -7.64 -1.95 -12.43
CA LEU A 102 -6.41 -1.17 -12.49
C LEU A 102 -5.40 -1.56 -11.41
N LYS A 103 -5.85 -1.84 -10.18
CA LYS A 103 -4.99 -2.28 -9.07
C LYS A 103 -4.28 -3.63 -9.27
N ASP A 104 -4.74 -4.44 -10.23
CA ASP A 104 -4.23 -5.79 -10.46
C ASP A 104 -3.08 -5.79 -11.48
N LEU A 105 -2.74 -4.62 -12.05
CA LEU A 105 -1.57 -4.46 -12.92
C LEU A 105 -0.29 -4.82 -12.17
N THR A 106 0.48 -5.75 -12.74
CA THR A 106 1.69 -6.33 -12.13
C THR A 106 2.81 -5.33 -11.89
N VAL A 107 2.83 -4.22 -12.63
CA VAL A 107 3.86 -3.18 -12.53
C VAL A 107 3.69 -2.28 -11.30
N LEU A 108 2.50 -2.20 -10.71
CA LEU A 108 2.18 -1.19 -9.70
C LEU A 108 2.99 -1.28 -8.41
N PRO A 109 3.25 -2.48 -7.84
CA PRO A 109 4.09 -2.58 -6.64
C PRO A 109 5.48 -1.96 -6.85
N THR A 110 6.00 -1.99 -8.08
CA THR A 110 7.32 -1.44 -8.43
C THR A 110 7.38 0.09 -8.45
N LEU A 111 6.22 0.77 -8.44
CA LEU A 111 6.12 2.22 -8.46
C LEU A 111 6.00 2.84 -7.05
N SER A 112 6.06 2.01 -6.01
CA SER A 112 5.97 2.44 -4.61
C SER A 112 7.20 3.24 -4.20
N GLU A 113 6.99 4.40 -3.55
CA GLU A 113 8.09 5.28 -3.15
C GLU A 113 7.85 6.00 -1.82
N PRO A 114 8.92 6.48 -1.15
CA PRO A 114 8.80 7.27 0.07
C PRO A 114 8.09 8.61 -0.19
N VAL A 115 7.12 8.94 0.66
CA VAL A 115 6.36 10.20 0.59
C VAL A 115 7.12 11.31 1.31
N VAL A 116 8.19 11.79 0.68
CA VAL A 116 9.06 12.85 1.20
C VAL A 116 9.24 13.96 0.15
N PHE A 117 9.49 15.20 0.58
CA PHE A 117 9.57 16.36 -0.32
C PHE A 117 10.53 16.18 -1.50
N THR A 118 11.69 15.55 -1.29
CA THR A 118 12.66 15.26 -2.36
C THR A 118 12.08 14.36 -3.44
N THR A 119 11.24 13.41 -3.06
CA THR A 119 10.59 12.46 -3.98
C THR A 119 9.38 13.10 -4.66
N VAL A 120 8.47 13.69 -3.89
CA VAL A 120 7.20 14.20 -4.41
C VAL A 120 7.36 15.46 -5.27
N THR A 121 8.46 16.18 -5.15
CA THR A 121 8.75 17.34 -6.04
C THR A 121 9.47 16.95 -7.33
N THR A 122 9.87 15.68 -7.48
CA THR A 122 10.56 15.20 -8.68
C THR A 122 9.55 14.69 -9.71
N ILE A 123 9.49 15.35 -10.86
CA ILE A 123 8.73 14.90 -12.04
C ILE A 123 9.55 13.86 -12.80
N ASN A 124 8.93 12.76 -13.21
CA ASN A 124 9.57 11.79 -14.09
C ASN A 124 8.69 11.48 -15.31
N SER A 125 9.16 10.60 -16.19
CA SER A 125 8.46 10.25 -17.43
C SER A 125 7.19 9.43 -17.22
N THR A 126 6.94 8.84 -16.05
CA THR A 126 5.78 7.95 -15.81
C THR A 126 4.78 8.50 -14.81
N ARG A 127 5.18 9.46 -13.97
CA ARG A 127 4.38 9.95 -12.85
C ARG A 127 4.70 11.40 -12.50
N ILE A 128 3.72 12.00 -11.84
CA ILE A 128 3.87 13.27 -11.11
C ILE A 128 3.21 13.13 -9.75
N TRP A 129 3.49 14.07 -8.86
CA TRP A 129 2.68 14.32 -7.68
C TRP A 129 1.96 15.64 -7.88
N ALA A 130 0.64 15.61 -7.76
CA ALA A 130 -0.21 16.77 -7.97
C ALA A 130 -0.92 17.16 -6.68
N LEU A 131 -1.12 18.46 -6.48
CA LEU A 131 -2.01 18.93 -5.43
C LEU A 131 -3.46 18.75 -5.92
N ILE A 132 -4.15 17.79 -5.31
CA ILE A 132 -5.55 17.47 -5.59
C ILE A 132 -6.29 17.59 -4.27
N ASP A 133 -7.40 18.32 -4.27
CA ASP A 133 -8.27 18.38 -3.11
C ASP A 133 -8.94 17.02 -2.91
N ARG A 134 -8.55 16.34 -1.83
CA ARG A 134 -9.08 15.03 -1.43
C ARG A 134 -10.06 15.13 -0.26
N GLY A 135 -10.37 16.34 0.22
CA GLY A 135 -11.22 16.55 1.38
C GLY A 135 -10.67 15.94 2.68
N GLN A 136 -9.34 15.78 2.79
CA GLN A 136 -8.71 15.08 3.91
C GLN A 136 -9.10 15.71 5.25
N GLY A 137 -9.64 14.90 6.16
CA GLY A 137 -10.12 15.37 7.47
C GLY A 137 -11.34 16.30 7.38
N GLY A 138 -12.12 16.19 6.32
CA GLY A 138 -13.30 17.01 6.07
C GLY A 138 -12.97 18.47 5.73
N LYS A 139 -11.74 18.74 5.27
CA LYS A 139 -11.30 20.09 4.88
C LYS A 139 -10.96 20.15 3.40
N ALA A 140 -11.62 21.07 2.69
CA ALA A 140 -11.27 21.42 1.31
C ALA A 140 -10.06 22.36 1.26
N LEU A 141 -9.38 22.45 0.13
CA LEU A 141 -8.35 23.45 -0.09
C LEU A 141 -9.00 24.77 -0.49
N SER A 142 -8.73 25.83 0.28
CA SER A 142 -9.15 27.19 -0.06
C SER A 142 -8.20 28.21 0.56
N GLU A 143 -7.88 29.25 -0.20
CA GLU A 143 -7.11 30.40 0.28
C GLU A 143 -7.99 31.45 1.00
N GLY A 144 -9.31 31.37 0.87
CA GLY A 144 -10.26 32.35 1.41
C GLY A 144 -10.52 32.25 2.92
N GLY A 145 -10.04 31.20 3.57
CA GLY A 145 -10.18 31.00 5.02
C GLY A 145 -11.62 30.64 5.45
N GLU A 146 -12.41 30.06 4.55
CA GLU A 146 -13.77 29.63 4.85
C GLU A 146 -13.81 28.48 5.87
N LEU A 147 -14.96 28.29 6.52
CA LEU A 147 -15.18 27.18 7.44
C LEU A 147 -14.92 25.84 6.73
N ASN A 148 -14.22 24.92 7.41
CA ASN A 148 -13.83 23.61 6.88
C ASN A 148 -12.93 23.70 5.63
N THR A 149 -12.07 24.71 5.57
CA THR A 149 -11.02 24.78 4.54
C THR A 149 -9.63 24.82 5.16
N ARG A 150 -8.63 24.53 4.34
CA ARG A 150 -7.21 24.68 4.66
C ARG A 150 -6.53 25.45 3.55
N GLN A 151 -5.81 26.50 3.93
CA GLN A 151 -4.96 27.27 3.02
C GLN A 151 -3.69 26.47 2.70
N THR A 152 -3.18 26.62 1.48
CA THR A 152 -1.95 25.93 1.02
C THR A 152 -0.68 26.67 1.42
N GLN A 153 -0.80 27.96 1.76
CA GLN A 153 0.32 28.85 2.07
C GLN A 153 0.39 29.26 3.55
N ASN A 154 -0.34 28.58 4.44
CA ASN A 154 -0.34 28.90 5.87
C ASN A 154 0.96 28.38 6.53
N GLN A 155 1.71 29.25 7.21
CA GLN A 155 2.96 28.89 7.88
C GLN A 155 2.75 28.04 9.14
N ASP A 156 1.61 28.20 9.83
CA ASP A 156 1.26 27.41 11.02
C ASP A 156 0.75 26.00 10.64
N THR A 157 0.23 25.85 9.42
CA THR A 157 -0.20 24.57 8.86
C THR A 157 0.29 24.43 7.41
N PRO A 158 1.60 24.22 7.20
CA PRO A 158 2.16 24.16 5.86
C PRO A 158 1.62 22.94 5.10
N LEU A 159 1.72 22.98 3.77
CA LEU A 159 1.54 21.79 2.96
C LEU A 159 2.60 20.75 3.36
N TYR A 160 2.21 19.48 3.50
CA TYR A 160 3.08 18.35 3.75
C TYR A 160 3.21 17.49 2.49
N ALA A 161 4.30 16.70 2.39
CA ALA A 161 4.49 15.78 1.27
C ALA A 161 3.31 14.82 1.10
N GLY A 162 2.69 14.40 2.21
CA GLY A 162 1.51 13.53 2.22
C GLY A 162 0.21 14.16 1.74
N ASP A 163 0.16 15.48 1.54
CA ASP A 163 -1.00 16.17 0.97
C ASP A 163 -1.04 16.04 -0.56
N LEU A 164 0.11 15.84 -1.20
CA LEU A 164 0.20 15.62 -2.63
C LEU A 164 -0.32 14.23 -2.99
N THR A 165 -0.89 14.13 -4.19
CA THR A 165 -1.50 12.90 -4.71
C THR A 165 -0.63 12.33 -5.84
N PRO A 166 -0.21 11.06 -5.76
CA PRO A 166 0.52 10.42 -6.85
C PRO A 166 -0.41 10.30 -8.06
N CYS A 167 0.10 10.66 -9.23
CA CYS A 167 -0.62 10.56 -10.50
C CYS A 167 0.26 9.86 -11.52
N LEU A 168 -0.30 8.90 -12.24
CA LEU A 168 0.40 8.18 -13.31
C LEU A 168 0.01 8.73 -14.67
N ARG A 169 0.96 8.76 -15.60
CA ARG A 169 0.72 9.23 -16.97
C ARG A 169 -0.24 8.28 -17.69
N ALA A 170 -1.22 8.82 -18.41
CA ALA A 170 -2.32 8.02 -18.97
C ALA A 170 -1.84 7.09 -20.09
N ASP A 171 -0.87 7.50 -20.90
CA ASP A 171 -0.25 6.68 -21.94
C ASP A 171 0.48 5.47 -21.32
N TYR A 172 1.23 5.68 -20.24
CA TYR A 172 1.92 4.64 -19.52
C TYR A 172 0.92 3.61 -18.99
N LEU A 173 -0.14 4.05 -18.30
CA LEU A 173 -1.21 3.16 -17.83
C LEU A 173 -1.86 2.38 -18.98
N PHE A 174 -2.14 3.05 -20.09
CA PHE A 174 -2.76 2.42 -21.24
C PHE A 174 -1.87 1.34 -21.85
N GLN A 175 -0.57 1.60 -22.02
CA GLN A 175 0.40 0.59 -22.48
C GLN A 175 0.44 -0.61 -21.53
N GLN A 176 0.50 -0.37 -20.21
CA GLN A 176 0.57 -1.45 -19.22
C GLN A 176 -0.68 -2.34 -19.23
N ILE A 177 -1.86 -1.79 -19.56
CA ILE A 177 -3.09 -2.58 -19.73
C ILE A 177 -2.98 -3.54 -20.92
N PHE A 178 -2.43 -3.09 -22.05
CA PHE A 178 -2.23 -3.94 -23.23
C PHE A 178 -1.13 -4.98 -23.01
N ASP A 179 -0.01 -4.57 -22.40
CA ASP A 179 1.09 -5.47 -22.06
C ASP A 179 0.63 -6.59 -21.10
N ASP A 180 -0.16 -6.26 -20.07
CA ASP A 180 -0.69 -7.23 -19.10
C ASP A 180 -1.73 -8.18 -19.73
N ALA A 181 -2.42 -7.74 -20.78
CA ALA A 181 -3.31 -8.57 -21.59
C ALA A 181 -2.56 -9.38 -22.68
N GLY A 182 -1.25 -9.19 -22.84
CA GLY A 182 -0.42 -9.89 -23.83
C GLY A 182 -0.56 -9.35 -25.26
N PHE A 183 -0.99 -8.10 -25.42
CA PHE A 183 -1.14 -7.43 -26.71
C PHE A 183 -0.03 -6.40 -26.94
N GLU A 184 0.43 -6.29 -28.18
CA GLU A 184 1.26 -5.19 -28.61
C GLU A 184 0.36 -4.06 -29.13
N LEU A 185 0.62 -2.84 -28.65
CA LEU A 185 -0.14 -1.65 -29.02
C LEU A 185 0.59 -0.85 -30.09
N ASP A 186 0.02 -0.77 -31.29
CA ASP A 186 0.46 0.16 -32.35
C ASP A 186 -0.52 1.34 -32.46
N ALA A 187 -0.31 2.37 -31.65
CA ALA A 187 -1.21 3.52 -31.55
C ALA A 187 -0.48 4.85 -31.32
N SER A 188 0.59 5.12 -32.08
CA SER A 188 1.50 6.27 -31.88
C SER A 188 0.81 7.62 -31.65
N ASN A 189 -0.23 7.95 -32.44
CA ASN A 189 -0.97 9.21 -32.29
C ASN A 189 -1.76 9.28 -30.97
N LEU A 190 -2.41 8.18 -30.58
CA LEU A 190 -3.15 8.10 -29.33
C LEU A 190 -2.19 8.21 -28.12
N MET A 191 -1.06 7.51 -28.19
CA MET A 191 -0.04 7.54 -27.14
C MET A 191 0.52 8.95 -26.94
N THR A 192 0.70 9.69 -28.03
CA THR A 192 1.12 11.10 -27.97
C THR A 192 0.09 11.96 -27.23
N ILE A 193 -1.20 11.84 -27.57
CA ILE A 193 -2.27 12.59 -26.89
C ILE A 193 -2.34 12.21 -25.41
N LEU A 194 -2.29 10.92 -25.08
CA LEU A 194 -2.41 10.44 -23.70
C LEU A 194 -1.21 10.83 -22.83
N SER A 195 -0.05 11.13 -23.42
CA SER A 195 1.14 11.56 -22.67
C SER A 195 0.98 12.91 -21.97
N ASP A 196 0.01 13.72 -22.38
CA ASP A 196 -0.31 15.00 -21.73
C ASP A 196 -1.27 14.85 -20.53
N TYR A 197 -1.82 13.66 -20.28
CA TYR A 197 -2.80 13.42 -19.23
C TYR A 197 -2.21 12.61 -18.08
N TYR A 198 -2.64 12.95 -16.87
CA TYR A 198 -2.26 12.24 -15.64
C TYR A 198 -3.52 11.79 -14.89
N VAL A 199 -3.49 10.56 -14.40
CA VAL A 199 -4.59 9.91 -13.69
C VAL A 199 -4.20 9.77 -12.22
N PRO A 200 -4.99 10.32 -11.28
CA PRO A 200 -4.74 10.15 -9.85
C PRO A 200 -4.74 8.68 -9.47
N TRP A 201 -3.69 8.25 -8.76
CA TRP A 201 -3.47 6.86 -8.38
C TRP A 201 -3.69 6.65 -6.88
N ILE A 202 -4.91 6.95 -6.43
CA ILE A 202 -5.34 6.83 -5.05
C ILE A 202 -6.81 6.43 -5.00
N ASN A 203 -7.21 5.68 -3.97
CA ASN A 203 -8.59 5.22 -3.78
C ASN A 203 -9.20 5.64 -2.42
N SER A 204 -8.54 6.56 -1.71
CA SER A 204 -8.87 7.00 -0.37
C SER A 204 -8.61 8.50 -0.20
N GLU A 205 -9.22 9.11 0.83
CA GLU A 205 -9.00 10.52 1.18
C GLU A 205 -7.55 10.78 1.64
N ALA A 206 -6.93 9.82 2.31
CA ALA A 206 -5.54 9.86 2.77
C ALA A 206 -4.66 8.86 2.00
N LEU A 207 -3.35 9.10 1.95
CA LEU A 207 -2.42 8.14 1.36
C LEU A 207 -2.34 6.91 2.26
N ASN A 208 -2.44 5.71 1.67
CA ASN A 208 -2.12 4.48 2.39
C ASN A 208 -0.60 4.37 2.49
N LEU A 209 -0.08 4.53 3.69
CA LEU A 209 1.34 4.35 3.98
C LEU A 209 1.56 2.90 4.43
N ASN A 210 2.73 2.35 4.14
CA ASN A 210 3.13 1.01 4.60
C ASN A 210 3.52 0.99 6.09
N TYR A 211 3.21 2.05 6.84
CA TYR A 211 3.55 2.20 8.25
C TYR A 211 2.29 2.48 9.05
N ALA A 212 2.09 1.74 10.14
CA ALA A 212 1.12 2.06 11.17
C ALA A 212 1.78 2.94 12.26
N PRO A 213 1.03 3.79 12.98
CA PRO A 213 1.56 4.54 14.13
C PRO A 213 2.28 3.63 15.15
N ASN A 214 1.75 2.43 15.36
CA ASN A 214 2.35 1.41 16.24
C ASN A 214 3.74 0.94 15.78
N ASP A 215 4.09 1.10 14.49
CA ASP A 215 5.43 0.73 14.02
C ASP A 215 6.51 1.67 14.59
N PHE A 216 6.11 2.81 15.15
CA PHE A 216 6.99 3.80 15.76
C PHE A 216 6.89 3.84 17.29
N SER A 217 6.01 3.04 17.90
CA SER A 217 5.76 3.10 19.34
C SER A 217 6.95 2.63 20.18
N PHE A 218 7.06 3.20 21.37
CA PHE A 218 7.93 2.69 22.43
C PHE A 218 7.16 2.68 23.75
N ARG A 219 7.62 1.82 24.67
CA ARG A 219 7.16 1.85 26.06
C ARG A 219 8.33 1.59 27.01
N ALA A 220 8.47 2.47 27.99
CA ALA A 220 9.45 2.35 29.06
C ALA A 220 8.78 2.41 30.43
N ARG A 221 9.45 1.86 31.44
CA ARG A 221 9.00 1.82 32.84
C ARG A 221 10.14 2.17 33.78
N ASN A 222 9.80 2.49 35.03
CA ASN A 222 10.80 2.53 36.10
C ASN A 222 11.11 1.11 36.59
N ASN A 223 12.36 0.86 36.96
CA ASN A 223 12.82 -0.43 37.49
C ASN A 223 12.92 -0.44 39.02
N ASN A 224 13.00 0.75 39.63
CA ASN A 224 13.18 0.91 41.07
C ASN A 224 12.08 1.78 41.68
N VAL A 225 11.81 1.57 42.97
CA VAL A 225 10.92 2.45 43.75
C VAL A 225 11.56 3.83 43.86
N ILE A 226 10.76 4.87 43.67
CA ILE A 226 11.23 6.27 43.78
C ILE A 226 10.54 6.92 44.98
N THR A 227 11.31 7.15 46.04
CA THR A 227 10.82 7.78 47.27
C THR A 227 11.06 9.29 47.25
N LYS A 228 10.06 10.07 47.64
CA LYS A 228 10.16 11.52 47.87
C LYS A 228 9.63 11.89 49.24
N ALA A 229 10.42 12.65 50.02
CA ALA A 229 10.16 12.97 51.44
C ALA A 229 9.93 14.47 51.74
N ALA A 230 9.78 15.29 50.69
CA ALA A 230 9.43 16.72 50.76
C ALA A 230 8.98 17.18 49.37
N GLY A 231 8.78 18.49 49.15
CA GLY A 231 8.63 19.06 47.81
C GLY A 231 9.92 19.01 46.99
N TRP A 232 9.79 18.94 45.67
CA TRP A 232 10.91 18.95 44.71
C TRP A 232 10.54 19.75 43.44
N GLY A 233 11.55 20.37 42.82
CA GLY A 233 11.43 21.01 41.52
C GLY A 233 11.34 20.01 40.36
N TYR A 234 11.16 20.47 39.13
CA TYR A 234 11.16 19.56 37.98
C TYR A 234 12.50 18.81 37.87
N GLN A 235 12.41 17.49 37.77
CA GLN A 235 13.52 16.58 37.50
C GLN A 235 13.02 15.43 36.61
N VAL A 236 13.94 14.72 35.96
CA VAL A 236 13.63 13.57 35.11
C VAL A 236 13.01 12.45 35.93
N PHE A 237 11.92 11.87 35.43
CA PHE A 237 11.38 10.64 36.01
C PHE A 237 12.11 9.43 35.40
N PRO A 238 12.65 8.51 36.23
CA PRO A 238 13.52 7.46 35.75
C PRO A 238 12.72 6.31 35.13
N PHE A 239 12.33 6.47 33.88
CA PHE A 239 11.87 5.38 33.02
C PHE A 239 13.09 4.63 32.46
N ASP A 240 13.86 4.02 33.36
CA ASP A 240 15.19 3.45 33.13
C ASP A 240 15.18 2.01 32.56
N PHE A 241 14.00 1.50 32.20
CA PHE A 241 13.85 0.18 31.60
C PHE A 241 12.93 0.24 30.38
N GLU A 242 13.46 -0.12 29.22
CA GLU A 242 12.68 -0.25 27.98
C GLU A 242 11.97 -1.62 27.95
N ILE A 243 10.67 -1.60 27.68
CA ILE A 243 9.87 -2.83 27.45
C ILE A 243 9.94 -3.20 25.97
N TYR A 244 9.70 -2.21 25.11
CA TYR A 244 9.85 -2.30 23.67
C TYR A 244 10.10 -0.90 23.09
N ASP A 245 10.82 -0.86 21.98
CA ASP A 245 11.01 0.33 21.15
C ASP A 245 11.23 -0.09 19.70
N ASN A 246 10.24 0.15 18.85
CA ASN A 246 10.21 -0.41 17.50
C ASN A 246 11.20 0.26 16.55
N VAL A 247 11.68 1.48 16.89
CA VAL A 247 12.59 2.25 16.05
C VAL A 247 13.81 2.81 16.79
N SER A 248 14.05 2.34 18.02
CA SER A 248 15.16 2.80 18.87
C SER A 248 15.14 4.33 19.07
N SER A 249 13.94 4.87 19.29
CA SER A 249 13.68 6.29 19.55
C SER A 249 13.88 6.71 21.01
N TYR A 250 13.95 5.77 21.94
CA TYR A 250 14.11 6.01 23.37
C TYR A 250 15.41 5.36 23.87
N ASP A 251 16.16 6.09 24.70
CA ASP A 251 17.35 5.56 25.36
C ASP A 251 17.07 5.44 26.87
N PRO A 252 16.96 4.22 27.44
CA PRO A 252 16.69 4.03 28.86
C PRO A 252 17.86 4.44 29.77
N ALA A 253 19.09 4.52 29.25
CA ALA A 253 20.25 4.94 30.04
C ALA A 253 20.26 6.45 30.27
N THR A 254 19.84 7.23 29.25
CA THR A 254 19.75 8.70 29.34
C THR A 254 18.33 9.19 29.64
N GLN A 255 17.32 8.32 29.51
CA GLN A 255 15.88 8.60 29.68
C GLN A 255 15.35 9.62 28.66
N ILE A 256 15.96 9.65 27.48
CA ILE A 256 15.68 10.61 26.42
C ILE A 256 14.95 9.91 25.28
N PHE A 257 13.83 10.49 24.87
CA PHE A 257 13.19 10.23 23.59
C PHE A 257 13.76 11.17 22.53
N THR A 258 14.11 10.65 21.36
CA THR A 258 14.53 11.40 20.18
C THR A 258 13.51 11.15 19.06
N ALA A 259 12.88 12.22 18.57
CA ALA A 259 11.90 12.15 17.50
C ALA A 259 12.54 11.59 16.23
N PRO A 260 12.14 10.39 15.75
CA PRO A 260 12.77 9.76 14.59
C PRO A 260 12.34 10.40 13.27
N PHE A 261 11.23 11.14 13.26
CA PHE A 261 10.65 11.79 12.09
C PHE A 261 10.07 13.16 12.46
N VAL A 262 9.63 13.91 11.46
CA VAL A 262 8.84 15.12 11.69
C VAL A 262 7.38 14.72 11.88
N GLY A 263 6.74 15.15 12.96
CA GLY A 263 5.35 14.78 13.21
C GLY A 263 4.79 15.29 14.54
N TYR A 264 3.54 14.89 14.81
CA TYR A 264 2.90 15.07 16.11
C TYR A 264 3.04 13.81 16.93
N TYR A 265 3.50 13.97 18.17
CA TYR A 265 3.74 12.89 19.12
C TYR A 265 2.81 13.01 20.31
N THR A 266 2.29 11.87 20.78
CA THR A 266 1.52 11.82 22.02
C THR A 266 2.18 10.87 23.00
N PHE A 267 2.26 11.29 24.27
CA PHE A 267 2.83 10.49 25.34
C PHE A 267 1.75 10.16 26.36
N GLN A 268 1.55 8.86 26.56
CA GLN A 268 0.71 8.34 27.62
C GLN A 268 1.58 8.00 28.83
N LEU A 269 1.15 8.44 30.01
CA LEU A 269 1.78 8.10 31.28
C LEU A 269 0.82 7.32 32.15
N THR A 270 1.31 6.24 32.73
CA THR A 270 0.64 5.52 33.81
C THR A 270 1.52 5.60 35.04
N ILE A 271 0.99 6.08 36.16
CA ILE A 271 1.74 6.32 37.39
C ILE A 271 1.04 5.62 38.54
N GLU A 272 1.75 4.74 39.24
CA GLU A 272 1.26 4.12 40.47
C GLU A 272 2.00 4.66 41.69
N ILE A 273 1.23 5.03 42.71
CA ILE A 273 1.74 5.67 43.92
C ILE A 273 1.33 4.84 45.14
N ASP A 274 2.27 4.68 46.07
CA ASP A 274 2.03 4.07 47.38
C ASP A 274 2.73 4.83 48.51
N ASN A 275 2.55 4.36 49.76
CA ASN A 275 3.20 4.88 50.97
C ASN A 275 3.06 6.41 51.14
N VAL A 276 1.88 6.94 50.82
CA VAL A 276 1.63 8.37 50.87
C VAL A 276 1.40 8.82 52.31
N VAL A 277 2.32 9.65 52.81
CA VAL A 277 2.16 10.42 54.05
C VAL A 277 1.94 11.88 53.68
N VAL A 278 0.85 12.46 54.18
CA VAL A 278 0.45 13.84 53.87
C VAL A 278 0.44 14.67 55.15
N VAL A 279 1.25 15.72 55.16
CA VAL A 279 1.14 16.82 56.13
C VAL A 279 0.21 17.90 55.52
N SER A 280 -0.70 18.43 56.35
CA SER A 280 -1.77 19.35 55.94
C SER A 280 -1.28 20.51 55.06
N GLY A 281 -1.84 20.66 53.85
CA GLY A 281 -1.49 21.73 52.91
C GLY A 281 -1.69 21.33 51.45
N THR A 282 -1.21 22.16 50.51
CA THR A 282 -1.20 21.84 49.08
C THR A 282 -0.24 20.68 48.81
N ASN A 283 -0.78 19.57 48.29
CA ASN A 283 0.00 18.37 47.96
C ASN A 283 -0.36 17.91 46.54
N TYR A 284 0.51 18.15 45.57
CA TYR A 284 0.31 17.64 44.21
C TYR A 284 1.62 17.21 43.56
N VAL A 285 1.50 16.29 42.60
CA VAL A 285 2.57 15.94 41.66
C VAL A 285 2.12 16.36 40.27
N SER A 286 3.02 16.96 39.50
CA SER A 286 2.77 17.43 38.15
C SER A 286 3.83 16.92 37.19
N TRP A 287 3.40 16.60 35.98
CA TRP A 287 4.17 15.98 34.91
C TRP A 287 4.21 16.88 33.69
N ARG A 288 5.37 16.91 33.04
CA ARG A 288 5.56 17.57 31.75
C ARG A 288 6.50 16.77 30.87
N PHE A 289 6.39 16.95 29.56
CA PHE A 289 7.43 16.56 28.63
C PHE A 289 8.29 17.80 28.38
N ALA A 290 9.57 17.74 28.74
CA ALA A 290 10.54 18.81 28.48
C ALA A 290 11.39 18.39 27.29
N TYR A 291 11.46 19.23 26.25
CA TYR A 291 12.08 18.88 24.98
C TYR A 291 12.79 20.07 24.34
N THR A 292 13.70 19.81 23.41
CA THR A 292 14.52 20.83 22.78
C THR A 292 14.80 20.50 21.32
N ASP A 293 14.98 21.57 20.52
CA ASP A 293 15.50 21.52 19.16
C ASP A 293 17.04 21.61 19.10
N GLY A 294 17.71 21.56 20.26
CA GLY A 294 19.14 21.78 20.44
C GLY A 294 19.53 23.24 20.70
N THR A 295 18.60 24.19 20.53
CA THR A 295 18.79 25.63 20.73
C THR A 295 17.83 26.20 21.77
N THR A 296 16.54 25.87 21.64
CA THR A 296 15.43 26.35 22.46
C THR A 296 14.87 25.20 23.29
N ILE A 297 14.52 25.47 24.54
CA ILE A 297 13.88 24.50 25.44
C ILE A 297 12.39 24.80 25.50
N TYR A 298 11.59 23.77 25.26
CA TYR A 298 10.14 23.78 25.31
C TYR A 298 9.66 22.85 26.42
N SER A 299 8.40 23.02 26.84
CA SER A 299 7.77 22.03 27.70
C SER A 299 6.26 22.00 27.54
N THR A 300 5.70 20.79 27.55
CA THR A 300 4.26 20.56 27.46
C THR A 300 3.77 19.91 28.75
N PHE A 301 2.77 20.50 29.39
CA PHE A 301 2.11 19.91 30.54
C PHE A 301 1.36 18.64 30.13
N ILE A 302 1.50 17.57 30.92
CA ILE A 302 0.83 16.30 30.65
C ILE A 302 -0.28 16.05 31.65
N GLY A 303 -0.02 16.28 32.94
CA GLY A 303 -1.00 16.01 33.97
C GLY A 303 -0.55 16.41 35.36
N SER A 304 -1.50 16.41 36.28
CA SER A 304 -1.24 16.58 37.70
C SER A 304 -2.24 15.79 38.52
N LEU A 305 -1.80 15.34 39.70
CA LEU A 305 -2.60 14.56 40.63
C LEU A 305 -2.35 15.02 42.06
N THR A 306 -3.33 14.74 42.92
CA THR A 306 -3.12 14.71 44.37
C THR A 306 -2.76 13.27 44.75
N PRO A 307 -1.58 13.00 45.32
CA PRO A 307 -1.13 11.64 45.61
C PRO A 307 -2.06 10.95 46.62
N VAL A 308 -2.53 9.75 46.26
CA VAL A 308 -3.32 8.86 47.12
C VAL A 308 -2.67 7.48 47.04
N SER A 309 -2.51 6.81 48.18
CA SER A 309 -1.89 5.49 48.24
C SER A 309 -2.68 4.45 47.44
N SER A 310 -1.97 3.45 46.92
CA SER A 310 -2.52 2.30 46.20
C SER A 310 -3.43 2.69 45.03
N THR A 311 -3.11 3.80 44.35
CA THR A 311 -3.89 4.33 43.23
C THR A 311 -3.02 4.48 41.99
N THR A 312 -3.57 4.04 40.86
CA THR A 312 -2.98 4.24 39.53
C THR A 312 -3.64 5.42 38.84
N PHE A 313 -2.83 6.30 38.25
CA PHE A 313 -3.25 7.46 37.49
C PHE A 313 -2.80 7.34 36.05
N GLN A 314 -3.61 7.82 35.11
CA GLN A 314 -3.26 7.85 33.69
C GLN A 314 -3.42 9.26 33.11
N PHE A 315 -2.46 9.65 32.28
CA PHE A 315 -2.44 10.93 31.58
C PHE A 315 -2.05 10.72 30.13
N THR A 316 -2.54 11.58 29.25
CA THR A 316 -2.12 11.63 27.84
C THR A 316 -1.79 13.08 27.51
N SER A 317 -0.62 13.31 26.93
CA SER A 317 -0.23 14.64 26.50
C SER A 317 -1.14 15.14 25.38
N GLN A 318 -1.25 16.46 25.22
CA GLN A 318 -1.70 17.01 23.94
C GLN A 318 -0.69 16.63 22.84
N PRO A 319 -1.11 16.58 21.56
CA PRO A 319 -0.19 16.34 20.46
C PRO A 319 0.95 17.38 20.43
N ILE A 320 2.19 16.91 20.41
CA ILE A 320 3.39 17.74 20.42
C ILE A 320 4.04 17.67 19.05
N PHE A 321 4.13 18.80 18.34
CA PHE A 321 4.89 18.85 17.10
C PHE A 321 6.39 18.82 17.41
N MET A 322 7.11 17.88 16.80
CA MET A 322 8.56 17.77 16.88
C MET A 322 9.14 17.53 15.48
N GLN A 323 10.30 18.11 15.21
CA GLN A 323 11.06 17.79 14.00
C GLN A 323 11.99 16.60 14.25
N ASN A 324 12.47 15.99 13.17
CA ASN A 324 13.46 14.93 13.25
C ASN A 324 14.69 15.37 14.07
N GLY A 325 15.09 14.55 15.04
CA GLY A 325 16.24 14.79 15.91
C GLY A 325 15.96 15.72 17.11
N TRP A 326 14.76 16.30 17.23
CA TRP A 326 14.36 16.93 18.48
C TRP A 326 14.27 15.87 19.57
N TYR A 327 14.65 16.21 20.79
CA TYR A 327 14.71 15.24 21.87
C TYR A 327 14.20 15.81 23.19
N GLY A 328 13.73 14.93 24.06
CA GLY A 328 13.12 15.32 25.32
C GLY A 328 12.92 14.16 26.28
N GLN A 329 12.43 14.50 27.47
CA GLN A 329 12.26 13.57 28.57
C GLN A 329 11.03 13.92 29.39
N ILE A 330 10.49 12.92 30.09
CA ILE A 330 9.43 13.16 31.07
C ILE A 330 10.04 13.72 32.34
N GLU A 331 9.53 14.86 32.76
CA GLU A 331 9.88 15.49 34.02
C GLU A 331 8.68 15.58 34.95
N TYR A 332 8.97 15.53 36.25
CA TYR A 332 7.96 15.63 37.29
C TYR A 332 8.44 16.54 38.42
N ARG A 333 7.47 17.19 39.07
CA ARG A 333 7.69 17.99 40.28
C ARG A 333 6.65 17.65 41.33
N GLY A 334 6.96 17.96 42.58
CA GLY A 334 6.05 17.77 43.70
C GLY A 334 6.01 19.00 44.60
N ALA A 335 4.83 19.57 44.79
CA ALA A 335 4.61 20.56 45.84
C ALA A 335 4.10 19.81 47.07
N ARG A 336 4.94 19.64 48.08
CA ARG A 336 4.63 18.94 49.33
C ARG A 336 5.35 19.63 50.49
N LEU A 337 4.75 19.60 51.67
CA LEU A 337 5.39 20.11 52.88
C LEU A 337 6.46 19.14 53.41
N ALA A 338 7.40 19.68 54.17
CA ALA A 338 8.37 18.86 54.90
C ALA A 338 7.64 17.90 55.85
N GLY A 339 8.04 16.63 55.84
CA GLY A 339 7.38 15.56 56.61
C GLY A 339 6.32 14.77 55.82
N SER A 340 5.96 15.20 54.61
CA SER A 340 5.17 14.38 53.68
C SER A 340 6.09 13.39 52.94
N SER A 341 5.60 12.17 52.67
CA SER A 341 6.31 11.18 51.83
C SER A 341 5.41 10.53 50.79
N MET A 342 6.00 9.97 49.75
CA MET A 342 5.35 9.07 48.80
C MET A 342 6.38 8.22 48.09
N ASP A 343 5.92 7.08 47.61
CA ASP A 343 6.67 6.19 46.74
C ASP A 343 5.97 6.08 45.38
N PHE A 344 6.73 6.20 44.30
CA PHE A 344 6.30 5.70 43.01
C PHE A 344 6.69 4.23 42.93
N VAL A 345 5.72 3.37 42.67
CA VAL A 345 5.88 1.92 42.73
C VAL A 345 6.82 1.44 41.62
N SER A 346 7.75 0.54 41.96
CA SER A 346 8.64 -0.10 40.98
C SER A 346 7.84 -0.90 39.96
N ASP A 347 8.26 -0.86 38.70
CA ASP A 347 7.70 -1.68 37.62
C ASP A 347 6.23 -1.39 37.28
N ALA A 348 5.66 -0.32 37.86
CA ALA A 348 4.26 0.03 37.74
C ALA A 348 4.01 1.44 37.16
N CYS A 349 5.08 2.24 36.97
CA CYS A 349 4.99 3.49 36.24
C CYS A 349 5.50 3.32 34.82
N PHE A 350 4.73 3.78 33.83
CA PHE A 350 5.03 3.65 32.40
C PHE A 350 4.95 4.98 31.68
N VAL A 351 5.79 5.11 30.65
CA VAL A 351 5.61 6.06 29.55
C VAL A 351 5.49 5.28 28.25
N GLU A 352 4.54 5.67 27.42
CA GLU A 352 4.29 5.08 26.11
C GLU A 352 4.09 6.21 25.10
N MET A 353 4.68 6.08 23.91
CA MET A 353 4.44 7.00 22.81
C MET A 353 3.55 6.33 21.77
N THR A 354 2.49 7.03 21.38
CA THR A 354 1.50 6.61 20.38
C THR A 354 1.35 7.59 19.25
#